data_AF-A0A3A8JHN9-F1
#
_entry.id   AF-A0A3A8JHN9-F1
#
_cell.length_a   1.000
_cell.length_b   1.000
_cell.length_c   1.000
_cell.angle_alpha   90.00
_cell.angle_beta   90.00
_cell.angle_gamma   90.00
#
_symmetry.space_group_name_H-M   'P 1'
#
loop_
_entity.id
_entity.type
_entity.pdbx_description
1 polymer ?
#
loop_
_entity_poly.entity_id
_entity_poly.type
_entity_poly.pdbx_seq_one_letter_code
_entity_poly.pdbx_strand_id
1 'polypeptide(L)'
;DASVQSEVNYGSASLSSNAVVAVDVDGDGWLDAVTVNGQTNLPLINGNISVYKNLGSSAPGTFGAPTSFTTGTPGSVHLCTGDFDHDGVADIATTSVTQNQVSVLFGTGAGNFGAPTFIGIQSTGGAQSSIACRDLSGDGFSDLVVTSPASARLSVLINQGDGTFAAPVAYSNSASGQTAGIAFGDANGDGTLDILSNGAAGRFLFYFR
;
A
#
# COMPACT_ATOMS: atom_id res chain seq x y z
N ASP A 1 -9.74 -28.14 6.51
CA ASP A 1 -9.44 -28.29 7.96
C ASP A 1 -8.94 -26.94 8.45
N ALA A 2 -9.25 -26.54 9.69
CA ALA A 2 -8.82 -25.24 10.21
C ALA A 2 -7.36 -25.26 10.71
N SER A 3 -6.53 -26.14 10.16
CA SER A 3 -5.14 -26.31 10.58
C SER A 3 -4.24 -25.27 9.92
N VAL A 4 -3.49 -24.55 10.75
CA VAL A 4 -2.43 -23.64 10.32
C VAL A 4 -1.10 -24.39 10.38
N GLN A 5 -0.21 -24.17 9.42
CA GLN A 5 1.15 -24.71 9.46
C GLN A 5 1.91 -24.15 10.68
N SER A 6 2.89 -24.90 11.17
CA SER A 6 3.81 -24.40 12.20
C SER A 6 4.53 -23.14 11.72
N GLU A 7 4.84 -22.24 12.65
CA GLU A 7 5.60 -21.02 12.36
C GLU A 7 6.94 -21.35 11.68
N VAL A 8 7.20 -20.70 10.54
CA VAL A 8 8.50 -20.71 9.87
C VAL A 8 9.03 -19.27 9.89
N ASN A 9 10.23 -19.10 10.45
CA ASN A 9 10.85 -17.78 10.54
C ASN A 9 11.76 -17.53 9.34
N TYR A 10 11.34 -16.61 8.46
CA TYR A 10 12.07 -16.23 7.25
C TYR A 10 12.99 -15.01 7.44
N GLY A 11 13.14 -14.49 8.66
CA GLY A 11 13.86 -13.25 8.95
C GLY A 11 15.11 -13.40 9.83
N SER A 12 16.17 -12.65 9.47
CA SER A 12 17.27 -12.25 10.36
C SER A 12 17.34 -10.73 10.58
N ALA A 13 16.46 -9.97 9.93
CA ALA A 13 16.49 -8.51 9.89
C ALA A 13 15.64 -7.88 11.01
N SER A 14 16.24 -6.97 11.77
CA SER A 14 15.66 -6.23 12.89
C SER A 14 14.64 -5.15 12.48
N LEU A 15 14.06 -5.24 11.28
CA LEU A 15 13.23 -4.18 10.71
C LEU A 15 11.80 -4.33 11.22
N SER A 16 11.23 -3.25 11.74
CA SER A 16 9.83 -3.22 12.15
C SER A 16 8.96 -3.15 10.89
N SER A 17 8.52 -4.28 10.37
CA SER A 17 7.50 -4.29 9.31
C SER A 17 6.12 -4.05 9.93
N ASN A 18 5.37 -3.08 9.41
CA ASN A 18 4.01 -2.78 9.84
C ASN A 18 2.95 -3.26 8.83
N ALA A 19 3.36 -3.74 7.66
CA ALA A 19 2.44 -4.22 6.63
C ALA A 19 3.07 -5.32 5.76
N VAL A 20 2.22 -6.29 5.41
CA VAL A 20 2.49 -7.36 4.45
C VAL A 20 1.31 -7.45 3.49
N VAL A 21 1.57 -7.71 2.21
CA VAL A 21 0.55 -8.09 1.23
C VAL A 21 0.91 -9.44 0.61
N ALA A 22 -0.13 -10.18 0.23
CA ALA A 22 0.00 -11.40 -0.55
C ALA A 22 -0.38 -11.09 -2.00
N VAL A 23 0.56 -11.27 -2.93
CA VAL A 23 0.38 -10.96 -4.36
C VAL A 23 1.35 -11.78 -5.19
N ASP A 24 0.90 -12.27 -6.35
CA ASP A 24 1.76 -12.97 -7.32
C ASP A 24 2.60 -11.92 -8.07
N VAL A 25 3.88 -11.77 -7.69
CA VAL A 25 4.77 -10.76 -8.30
C VAL A 25 5.61 -11.33 -9.44
N ASP A 26 5.66 -12.65 -9.59
CA ASP A 26 6.46 -13.31 -10.62
C ASP A 26 5.65 -14.03 -11.71
N GLY A 27 4.33 -14.03 -11.59
CA GLY A 27 3.37 -14.53 -12.56
C GLY A 27 3.27 -16.05 -12.58
N ASP A 28 3.70 -16.73 -11.52
CA ASP A 28 3.72 -18.20 -11.45
C ASP A 28 2.39 -18.80 -10.94
N GLY A 29 1.42 -17.96 -10.57
CA GLY A 29 0.11 -18.31 -10.06
C GLY A 29 0.07 -18.56 -8.55
N TRP A 30 1.18 -18.38 -7.83
CA TRP A 30 1.25 -18.48 -6.39
C TRP A 30 1.42 -17.10 -5.77
N LEU A 31 0.72 -16.85 -4.67
CA LEU A 31 0.88 -15.59 -3.96
C LEU A 31 2.24 -15.57 -3.25
N ASP A 32 3.00 -14.52 -3.52
CA ASP A 32 4.21 -14.13 -2.83
C ASP A 32 3.89 -13.19 -1.66
N ALA A 33 4.85 -13.00 -0.75
CA ALA A 33 4.72 -12.03 0.33
C ALA A 33 5.61 -10.82 0.07
N VAL A 34 5.02 -9.63 0.09
CA VAL A 34 5.76 -8.36 0.04
C VAL A 34 5.58 -7.62 1.35
N THR A 35 6.68 -7.30 2.01
CA THR A 35 6.71 -6.59 3.29
C THR A 35 7.33 -5.21 3.13
N VAL A 36 6.78 -4.21 3.81
CA VAL A 36 7.46 -2.92 3.94
C VAL A 36 8.41 -2.98 5.13
N ASN A 37 9.63 -2.55 4.91
CA ASN A 37 10.67 -2.56 5.92
C ASN A 37 10.66 -1.22 6.66
N GLY A 38 9.82 -1.14 7.69
CA GLY A 38 9.69 0.09 8.49
C GLY A 38 10.99 0.38 9.24
N GLN A 39 11.49 1.60 9.04
CA GLN A 39 12.70 2.08 9.69
C GLN A 39 12.32 2.94 10.90
N THR A 40 12.51 2.40 12.10
CA THR A 40 12.55 3.23 13.32
C THR A 40 13.99 3.62 13.70
N ASN A 41 15.02 2.91 13.20
CA ASN A 41 16.40 3.00 13.70
C ASN A 41 17.53 3.03 12.64
N LEU A 42 17.23 3.23 11.35
CA LEU A 42 18.26 3.36 10.29
C LEU A 42 18.34 4.79 9.75
N PRO A 43 19.50 5.23 9.19
CA PRO A 43 19.64 6.57 8.64
C PRO A 43 18.56 6.83 7.58
N LEU A 44 17.98 8.04 7.63
CA LEU A 44 16.78 8.56 6.94
C LEU A 44 16.87 8.60 5.40
N ILE A 45 17.68 7.73 4.78
CA ILE A 45 18.05 7.91 3.38
C ILE A 45 17.18 7.10 2.43
N ASN A 46 16.60 5.94 2.80
CA ASN A 46 15.68 5.19 1.92
C ASN A 46 14.86 4.13 2.69
N GLY A 47 13.54 4.13 2.51
CA GLY A 47 12.66 3.01 2.88
C GLY A 47 12.77 1.88 1.87
N ASN A 48 12.36 0.67 2.24
CA ASN A 48 12.58 -0.52 1.44
C ASN A 48 11.37 -1.47 1.53
N ILE A 49 11.15 -2.27 0.48
CA ILE A 49 10.28 -3.44 0.53
C ILE A 49 11.11 -4.71 0.36
N SER A 50 10.70 -5.79 1.02
CA SER A 50 11.25 -7.13 0.81
C SER A 50 10.20 -8.01 0.15
N VAL A 51 10.62 -8.74 -0.89
CA VAL A 51 9.82 -9.69 -1.64
C VAL A 51 10.29 -11.09 -1.29
N TYR A 52 9.38 -11.89 -0.75
CA TYR A 52 9.55 -13.29 -0.43
C TYR A 52 8.76 -14.09 -1.45
N LYS A 53 9.46 -14.67 -2.42
CA LYS A 53 8.82 -15.46 -3.48
C LYS A 53 8.46 -16.83 -2.97
N ASN A 54 7.22 -17.24 -3.22
CA ASN A 54 6.75 -18.58 -2.97
C ASN A 54 7.49 -19.53 -3.91
N LEU A 55 7.87 -20.71 -3.43
CA LEU A 55 8.52 -21.73 -4.26
C LEU A 55 7.50 -22.53 -5.08
N GLY A 56 6.24 -22.08 -5.06
CA GLY A 56 5.14 -22.57 -5.87
C GLY A 56 4.92 -24.07 -5.71
N SER A 57 4.64 -24.74 -6.82
CA SER A 57 4.37 -26.18 -6.82
C SER A 57 5.55 -27.04 -6.35
N SER A 58 6.77 -26.51 -6.35
CA SER A 58 7.96 -27.26 -5.92
C SER A 58 8.08 -27.35 -4.39
N ALA A 59 7.53 -26.38 -3.66
CA ALA A 59 7.42 -26.38 -2.21
C ALA A 59 6.31 -25.41 -1.74
N PRO A 60 5.02 -25.80 -1.84
CA PRO A 60 3.88 -24.92 -1.56
C PRO A 60 3.93 -24.28 -0.16
N GLY A 61 3.80 -22.95 -0.12
CA GLY A 61 3.81 -22.19 1.14
C GLY A 61 5.21 -22.03 1.75
N THR A 62 6.26 -22.45 1.04
CA THR A 62 7.65 -22.18 1.43
C THR A 62 8.17 -21.00 0.62
N PHE A 63 8.73 -20.01 1.32
CA PHE A 63 9.31 -18.83 0.68
C PHE A 63 10.83 -18.95 0.53
N GLY A 64 11.35 -18.42 -0.59
CA GLY A 64 12.78 -18.27 -0.82
C GLY A 64 13.42 -17.15 0.01
N ALA A 65 14.72 -16.93 -0.20
CA ALA A 65 15.42 -15.79 0.39
C ALA A 65 14.84 -14.46 -0.15
N PRO A 66 14.68 -13.43 0.70
CA PRO A 66 14.06 -12.19 0.27
C PRO A 66 14.95 -11.38 -0.68
N THR A 67 14.32 -10.73 -1.66
CA THR A 67 14.94 -9.69 -2.47
C THR A 67 14.41 -8.33 -2.05
N SER A 68 15.29 -7.32 -1.96
CA SER A 68 14.93 -6.00 -1.42
C SER A 68 14.98 -4.91 -2.47
N PHE A 69 13.96 -4.04 -2.48
CA PHE A 69 13.82 -2.92 -3.41
C PHE A 69 13.67 -1.60 -2.65
N THR A 70 14.38 -0.56 -3.08
CA THR A 70 14.26 0.77 -2.47
C THR A 70 12.95 1.42 -2.90
N THR A 71 12.21 1.94 -1.93
CA THR A 71 11.03 2.78 -2.20
C THR A 71 11.43 4.23 -2.46
N GLY A 72 12.72 4.57 -2.40
CA GLY A 72 13.26 5.90 -2.68
C GLY A 72 12.95 6.97 -1.62
N THR A 73 12.15 6.64 -0.59
CA THR A 73 11.74 7.58 0.45
C THR A 73 11.79 6.90 1.82
N PRO A 74 12.32 7.56 2.87
CA PRO A 74 12.40 6.98 4.21
C PRO A 74 11.04 6.95 4.90
N GLY A 75 10.93 6.03 5.86
CA GLY A 75 9.78 5.95 6.76
C GLY A 75 8.52 5.36 6.15
N SER A 76 8.66 4.51 5.13
CA SER A 76 7.52 3.74 4.62
C SER A 76 7.02 2.75 5.65
N VAL A 77 5.71 2.79 5.92
CA VAL A 77 5.09 2.00 6.98
C VAL A 77 3.95 1.11 6.49
N HIS A 78 3.30 1.48 5.40
CA HIS A 78 2.23 0.69 4.80
C HIS A 78 2.48 0.53 3.29
N LEU A 79 1.86 -0.49 2.72
CA LEU A 79 1.89 -0.76 1.29
C LEU A 79 0.57 -1.34 0.81
N CYS A 80 0.33 -1.20 -0.49
CA CYS A 80 -0.77 -1.85 -1.21
C CYS A 80 -0.28 -2.25 -2.61
N THR A 81 -1.04 -3.11 -3.28
CA THR A 81 -0.64 -3.71 -4.55
C THR A 81 -1.80 -3.74 -5.54
N GLY A 82 -1.50 -3.56 -6.81
CA GLY A 82 -2.43 -3.57 -7.93
C GLY A 82 -1.64 -3.57 -9.24
N ASP A 83 -2.31 -3.70 -10.37
CA ASP A 83 -1.74 -3.46 -11.70
C ASP A 83 -2.08 -2.01 -12.05
N PHE A 84 -1.16 -1.07 -11.79
CA PHE A 84 -1.44 0.36 -11.90
C PHE A 84 -1.17 0.89 -13.32
N ASP A 85 -0.36 0.21 -14.12
CA ASP A 85 -0.08 0.56 -15.52
C ASP A 85 -0.68 -0.40 -16.56
N HIS A 86 -1.47 -1.37 -16.10
CA HIS A 86 -2.26 -2.28 -16.93
C HIS A 86 -1.42 -3.18 -17.83
N ASP A 87 -0.21 -3.53 -17.38
CA ASP A 87 0.70 -4.42 -18.09
C ASP A 87 0.52 -5.90 -17.71
N GLY A 88 -0.33 -6.19 -16.72
CA GLY A 88 -0.62 -7.53 -16.21
C GLY A 88 0.38 -8.02 -15.15
N VAL A 89 1.28 -7.16 -14.68
CA VAL A 89 2.24 -7.43 -13.61
C VAL A 89 1.82 -6.69 -12.34
N ALA A 90 2.06 -7.29 -11.18
CA ALA A 90 1.77 -6.65 -9.92
C ALA A 90 2.75 -5.50 -9.62
N ASP A 91 2.19 -4.34 -9.31
CA ASP A 91 2.89 -3.16 -8.82
C ASP A 91 2.72 -2.98 -7.31
N ILE A 92 3.57 -2.13 -6.72
CA ILE A 92 3.54 -1.81 -5.29
C ILE A 92 3.49 -0.31 -5.08
N ALA A 93 2.52 0.16 -4.29
CA ALA A 93 2.49 1.53 -3.80
C ALA A 93 2.77 1.56 -2.29
N THR A 94 3.66 2.46 -1.87
CA THR A 94 4.04 2.68 -0.46
C THR A 94 3.89 4.15 -0.08
N THR A 95 3.67 4.44 1.20
CA THR A 95 3.58 5.82 1.70
C THR A 95 4.84 6.26 2.41
N SER A 96 5.31 7.48 2.15
CA SER A 96 6.36 8.12 2.94
C SER A 96 5.79 9.07 3.99
N VAL A 97 6.10 8.80 5.27
CA VAL A 97 5.67 9.65 6.38
C VAL A 97 6.44 10.96 6.46
N THR A 98 7.68 11.01 5.97
CA THR A 98 8.55 12.19 6.11
C THR A 98 8.51 13.11 4.90
N GLN A 99 8.26 12.56 3.70
CA GLN A 99 8.32 13.33 2.46
C GLN A 99 6.94 13.71 1.91
N ASN A 100 5.85 13.29 2.56
CA ASN A 100 4.46 13.52 2.11
C ASN A 100 4.25 13.06 0.67
N GLN A 101 4.66 11.82 0.38
CA GLN A 101 4.65 11.26 -0.96
C GLN A 101 4.15 9.82 -0.93
N VAL A 102 3.56 9.39 -2.04
CA VAL A 102 3.41 7.98 -2.40
C VAL A 102 4.56 7.62 -3.33
N SER A 103 5.15 6.45 -3.11
CA SER A 103 6.13 5.83 -4.00
C SER A 103 5.48 4.63 -4.67
N VAL A 104 5.42 4.65 -6.00
CA VAL A 104 4.89 3.56 -6.84
C VAL A 104 6.05 2.87 -7.54
N LEU A 105 6.18 1.56 -7.32
CA LEU A 105 7.17 0.70 -7.93
C LEU A 105 6.44 -0.18 -8.94
N PHE A 106 6.68 0.05 -10.23
CA PHE A 106 6.13 -0.77 -11.30
C PHE A 106 6.84 -2.11 -11.39
N GLY A 107 6.09 -3.18 -11.47
CA GLY A 107 6.58 -4.53 -11.67
C GLY A 107 7.24 -4.64 -13.04
N THR A 108 8.33 -5.41 -13.13
CA THR A 108 8.96 -5.73 -14.42
C THR A 108 8.90 -7.23 -14.70
N GLY A 109 8.08 -7.96 -13.94
CA GLY A 109 7.95 -9.40 -13.94
C GLY A 109 9.04 -10.13 -13.16
N ALA A 110 8.83 -11.42 -12.96
CA ALA A 110 9.72 -12.33 -12.24
C ALA A 110 10.02 -11.91 -10.77
N GLY A 111 9.18 -11.06 -10.17
CA GLY A 111 9.37 -10.49 -8.83
C GLY A 111 10.33 -9.30 -8.75
N ASN A 112 10.57 -8.61 -9.87
CA ASN A 112 11.42 -7.42 -9.94
C ASN A 112 10.59 -6.14 -10.11
N PHE A 113 11.17 -5.02 -9.70
CA PHE A 113 10.55 -3.70 -9.74
C PHE A 113 11.47 -2.65 -10.34
N GLY A 114 10.88 -1.72 -11.08
CA GLY A 114 11.55 -0.55 -11.63
C GLY A 114 11.93 0.50 -10.59
N ALA A 115 12.49 1.62 -11.06
CA ALA A 115 12.73 2.77 -10.20
C ALA A 115 11.40 3.36 -9.69
N PRO A 116 11.34 3.82 -8.42
CA PRO A 116 10.11 4.36 -7.86
C PRO A 116 9.69 5.66 -8.56
N THR A 117 8.39 5.77 -8.85
CA THR A 117 7.74 7.02 -9.23
C THR A 117 7.13 7.67 -8.00
N PHE A 118 7.33 8.98 -7.85
CA PHE A 118 6.89 9.72 -6.67
C PHE A 118 5.68 10.61 -6.98
N ILE A 119 4.67 10.53 -6.13
CA ILE A 119 3.47 11.35 -6.22
C ILE A 119 3.32 12.13 -4.92
N GLY A 120 3.42 13.45 -5.00
CA GLY A 120 3.26 14.34 -3.84
C GLY A 120 1.82 14.36 -3.35
N ILE A 121 1.60 14.15 -2.05
CA ILE A 121 0.30 14.23 -1.38
C ILE A 121 0.29 15.36 -0.36
N GLN A 122 -0.88 15.64 0.21
CA GLN A 122 -0.95 16.59 1.33
C GLN A 122 -0.16 16.09 2.54
N SER A 123 0.24 17.02 3.41
CA SER A 123 1.09 16.66 4.54
C SER A 123 0.43 15.66 5.48
N THR A 124 1.15 14.58 5.77
CA THR A 124 0.81 13.57 6.77
C THR A 124 1.06 14.07 8.20
N GLY A 125 1.66 15.26 8.35
CA GLY A 125 2.10 15.83 9.61
C GLY A 125 3.15 14.99 10.34
N GLY A 126 3.90 14.16 9.62
CA GLY A 126 4.93 13.27 10.18
C GLY A 126 4.36 12.04 10.90
N ALA A 127 3.04 11.83 10.86
CA ALA A 127 2.41 10.63 11.41
C ALA A 127 2.42 9.47 10.40
N GLN A 128 2.36 8.24 10.92
CA GLN A 128 2.24 7.03 10.12
C GLN A 128 0.96 7.03 9.29
N SER A 129 1.09 7.14 7.96
CA SER A 129 -0.02 7.08 7.02
C SER A 129 -0.30 5.65 6.59
N SER A 130 -1.58 5.31 6.39
CA SER A 130 -1.99 4.08 5.73
C SER A 130 -2.25 4.34 4.25
N ILE A 131 -2.11 3.31 3.43
CA ILE A 131 -2.49 3.32 2.01
C ILE A 131 -3.36 2.11 1.71
N ALA A 132 -4.35 2.31 0.85
CA ALA A 132 -5.16 1.25 0.29
C ALA A 132 -5.42 1.51 -1.20
N CYS A 133 -5.60 0.44 -1.97
CA CYS A 133 -5.89 0.47 -3.40
C CYS A 133 -7.24 -0.18 -3.71
N ARG A 134 -8.10 0.49 -4.49
CA ARG A 134 -9.38 -0.01 -5.02
C ARG A 134 -9.79 0.80 -6.23
N ASP A 135 -10.54 0.22 -7.15
CA ASP A 135 -11.20 0.95 -8.24
C ASP A 135 -12.35 1.80 -7.69
N LEU A 136 -12.08 3.08 -7.41
CA LEU A 136 -13.07 4.02 -6.86
C LEU A 136 -13.74 4.84 -7.96
N SER A 137 -13.12 4.91 -9.15
CA SER A 137 -13.65 5.55 -10.35
C SER A 137 -14.68 4.69 -11.08
N GLY A 138 -14.62 3.37 -10.91
CA GLY A 138 -15.41 2.40 -11.67
C GLY A 138 -14.91 2.23 -13.11
N ASP A 139 -13.68 2.63 -13.40
CA ASP A 139 -13.09 2.52 -14.75
C ASP A 139 -12.27 1.23 -14.95
N GLY A 140 -12.18 0.39 -13.91
CA GLY A 140 -11.43 -0.86 -13.92
C GLY A 140 -9.99 -0.70 -13.43
N PHE A 141 -9.55 0.50 -13.06
CA PHE A 141 -8.18 0.80 -12.65
C PHE A 141 -8.11 1.00 -11.14
N SER A 142 -7.14 0.39 -10.47
CA SER A 142 -7.02 0.56 -9.02
C SER A 142 -6.51 1.96 -8.66
N ASP A 143 -7.34 2.75 -7.98
CA ASP A 143 -7.00 4.05 -7.41
C ASP A 143 -6.29 3.89 -6.06
N LEU A 144 -5.68 4.97 -5.55
CA LEU A 144 -5.02 4.99 -4.24
C LEU A 144 -5.74 5.92 -3.25
N VAL A 145 -5.85 5.47 -2.01
CA VAL A 145 -6.31 6.28 -0.88
C VAL A 145 -5.25 6.29 0.20
N VAL A 146 -4.82 7.48 0.60
CA VAL A 146 -3.81 7.67 1.65
C VAL A 146 -4.40 8.42 2.83
N THR A 147 -4.34 7.85 4.03
CA THR A 147 -4.71 8.56 5.26
C THR A 147 -3.57 9.41 5.77
N SER A 148 -3.91 10.58 6.30
CA SER A 148 -3.00 11.53 6.93
C SER A 148 -3.49 11.82 8.34
N PRO A 149 -3.15 10.97 9.33
CA PRO A 149 -3.78 11.02 10.64
C PRO A 149 -3.56 12.35 11.36
N ALA A 150 -2.35 12.93 11.31
CA ALA A 150 -2.08 14.18 12.03
C ALA A 150 -2.87 15.37 11.50
N SER A 151 -3.21 15.37 10.20
CA SER A 151 -3.98 16.44 9.55
C SER A 151 -5.46 16.11 9.37
N ALA A 152 -5.91 14.94 9.85
CA ALA A 152 -7.29 14.48 9.81
C ALA A 152 -7.89 14.46 8.39
N ARG A 153 -7.07 14.00 7.43
CA ARG A 153 -7.36 14.02 5.99
C ARG A 153 -7.15 12.65 5.38
N LEU A 154 -7.83 12.42 4.26
CA LEU A 154 -7.43 11.40 3.29
C LEU A 154 -7.15 12.06 1.94
N SER A 155 -6.19 11.54 1.19
CA SER A 155 -5.92 11.91 -0.21
C SER A 155 -6.37 10.77 -1.11
N VAL A 156 -7.13 11.07 -2.15
CA VAL A 156 -7.50 10.13 -3.21
C VAL A 156 -6.72 10.47 -4.46
N LEU A 157 -6.08 9.47 -5.05
CA LEU A 157 -5.33 9.57 -6.30
C LEU A 157 -6.00 8.64 -7.30
N ILE A 158 -6.59 9.21 -8.34
CA ILE A 158 -7.26 8.45 -9.39
C ILE A 158 -6.23 7.95 -10.38
N ASN A 159 -6.21 6.64 -10.66
CA ASN A 159 -5.34 6.02 -11.62
C ASN A 159 -5.88 6.26 -13.04
N GLN A 160 -4.99 6.61 -13.97
CA GLN A 160 -5.33 6.83 -15.37
C GLN A 160 -5.16 5.57 -16.23
N GLY A 161 -4.65 4.48 -15.65
CA GLY A 161 -4.45 3.18 -16.31
C GLY A 161 -3.20 3.08 -17.18
N ASP A 162 -2.33 4.09 -17.14
CA ASP A 162 -1.07 4.16 -17.87
C ASP A 162 0.14 4.34 -16.94
N GLY A 163 -0.04 4.00 -15.66
CA GLY A 163 0.94 4.22 -14.60
C GLY A 163 0.98 5.66 -14.09
N THR A 164 0.12 6.55 -14.60
CA THR A 164 -0.01 7.91 -14.06
C THR A 164 -1.24 8.06 -13.18
N PHE A 165 -1.15 9.00 -12.22
CA PHE A 165 -2.26 9.34 -11.34
C PHE A 165 -2.64 10.80 -11.52
N ALA A 166 -3.94 11.09 -11.49
CA ALA A 166 -4.46 12.44 -11.44
C ALA A 166 -3.94 13.20 -10.20
N ALA A 167 -4.02 14.52 -10.25
CA ALA A 167 -3.66 15.36 -9.11
C ALA A 167 -4.45 14.93 -7.84
N PRO A 168 -3.77 14.66 -6.70
CA PRO A 168 -4.45 14.13 -5.54
C PRO A 168 -5.51 15.09 -4.99
N VAL A 169 -6.68 14.54 -4.69
CA VAL A 169 -7.77 15.29 -4.06
C VAL A 169 -7.82 14.95 -2.58
N ALA A 170 -7.78 15.97 -1.72
CA ALA A 170 -7.80 15.78 -0.28
C ALA A 170 -9.17 16.06 0.32
N TYR A 171 -9.65 15.12 1.13
CA TYR A 171 -10.89 15.21 1.90
C TYR A 171 -10.56 15.32 3.38
N SER A 172 -11.06 16.37 4.03
CA SER A 172 -10.88 16.61 5.46
C SER A 172 -12.15 16.27 6.22
N ASN A 173 -12.02 15.68 7.41
CA ASN A 173 -13.10 15.76 8.37
C ASN A 173 -13.14 17.20 8.96
N SER A 174 -14.32 17.73 9.27
CA SER A 174 -14.48 19.04 9.92
C SER A 174 -14.13 19.01 11.41
N ALA A 175 -13.61 17.88 11.88
CA ALA A 175 -13.53 17.52 13.27
C ALA A 175 -12.15 16.97 13.58
N SER A 176 -11.32 17.79 14.24
CA SER A 176 -10.00 17.43 14.76
C SER A 176 -9.94 15.99 15.31
N GLY A 177 -9.36 15.05 14.56
CA GLY A 177 -9.27 13.65 14.95
C GLY A 177 -8.53 12.79 13.92
N GLN A 178 -7.63 11.93 14.39
CA GLN A 178 -6.74 11.11 13.55
C GLN A 178 -7.52 10.10 12.70
N THR A 179 -7.40 10.15 11.38
CA THR A 179 -7.87 9.07 10.49
C THR A 179 -6.94 7.86 10.59
N ALA A 180 -7.43 6.66 10.91
CA ALA A 180 -6.58 5.47 11.05
C ALA A 180 -6.92 4.39 10.02
N GLY A 181 -8.09 3.77 10.16
CA GLY A 181 -8.58 2.71 9.28
C GLY A 181 -9.37 3.25 8.10
N ILE A 182 -9.39 2.43 7.05
CA ILE A 182 -10.13 2.66 5.82
C ILE A 182 -10.85 1.35 5.47
N ALA A 183 -12.11 1.45 5.12
CA ALA A 183 -12.90 0.39 4.53
C ALA A 183 -13.60 0.93 3.28
N PHE A 184 -13.97 0.01 2.40
CA PHE A 184 -14.64 0.34 1.14
C PHE A 184 -15.92 -0.47 1.03
N GLY A 185 -16.95 0.13 0.44
CA GLY A 185 -18.21 -0.55 0.14
C GLY A 185 -19.24 0.43 -0.40
N ASP A 186 -20.21 -0.08 -1.13
CA ASP A 186 -21.39 0.69 -1.55
C ASP A 186 -22.33 0.84 -0.35
N ALA A 187 -22.15 1.90 0.41
CA ALA A 187 -22.86 2.17 1.65
C ALA A 187 -24.14 2.98 1.42
N ASN A 188 -24.28 3.65 0.27
CA ASN A 188 -25.48 4.41 -0.10
C ASN A 188 -26.41 3.66 -1.09
N GLY A 189 -25.96 2.55 -1.69
CA GLY A 189 -26.71 1.72 -2.62
C GLY A 189 -26.72 2.21 -4.07
N ASP A 190 -25.75 3.04 -4.48
CA ASP A 190 -25.69 3.61 -5.84
C ASP A 190 -24.85 2.79 -6.83
N GLY A 191 -24.23 1.71 -6.37
CA GLY A 191 -23.40 0.83 -7.18
C GLY A 191 -21.94 1.28 -7.33
N THR A 192 -21.52 2.36 -6.65
CA THR A 192 -20.14 2.83 -6.60
C THR A 192 -19.50 2.55 -5.23
N LEU A 193 -18.17 2.44 -5.19
CA LEU A 193 -17.48 2.21 -3.93
C LEU A 193 -17.34 3.52 -3.14
N ASP A 194 -17.89 3.52 -1.94
CA ASP A 194 -17.67 4.58 -0.96
C ASP A 194 -16.43 4.31 -0.12
N ILE A 195 -15.88 5.38 0.49
CA ILE A 195 -14.77 5.29 1.44
C ILE A 195 -15.31 5.56 2.85
N LEU A 196 -15.11 4.59 3.74
CA LEU A 196 -15.41 4.68 5.15
C LEU A 196 -14.11 4.77 5.94
N SER A 197 -13.88 5.87 6.65
CA SER A 197 -12.70 6.02 7.50
C SER A 197 -13.09 6.36 8.93
N ASN A 198 -12.41 5.73 9.89
CA ASN A 198 -12.57 6.06 11.31
C ASN A 198 -11.53 7.11 11.75
N GLY A 199 -12.02 8.10 12.48
CA GLY A 199 -11.27 9.13 13.16
C GLY A 199 -11.10 8.86 14.67
N ALA A 200 -10.03 9.34 15.28
CA ALA A 200 -9.94 9.42 16.75
C ALA A 200 -11.10 10.26 17.32
N ALA A 201 -11.49 9.97 18.57
CA ALA A 201 -12.66 10.53 19.26
C ALA A 201 -14.04 10.09 18.72
N GLY A 202 -14.12 8.94 18.04
CA GLY A 202 -15.39 8.30 17.69
C GLY A 202 -16.14 8.98 16.53
N ARG A 203 -15.42 9.66 15.65
CA ARG A 203 -15.98 10.38 14.50
C ARG A 203 -15.55 9.69 13.21
N PHE A 204 -16.43 9.63 12.22
CA PHE A 204 -16.20 8.92 10.97
C PHE A 204 -16.19 9.90 9.80
N LEU A 205 -15.36 9.62 8.80
CA LEU A 205 -15.43 10.24 7.49
C LEU A 205 -16.09 9.23 6.55
N PHE A 206 -17.26 9.59 6.05
CA PHE A 206 -17.91 8.89 4.96
C PHE A 206 -17.75 9.75 3.73
N TYR A 207 -17.04 9.25 2.74
CA TYR A 207 -17.00 9.85 1.42
C TYR A 207 -17.83 8.97 0.51
N PHE A 208 -19.01 9.49 0.18
CA PHE A 208 -19.91 8.89 -0.81
C PHE A 208 -19.60 9.51 -2.16
N ARG A 209 -19.46 8.68 -3.20
CA ARG A 209 -19.35 9.21 -4.56
C ARG A 209 -20.70 9.65 -5.11
#